data_AF-A0A0H2YQK8-F1
#
_entry.id   AF-A0A0H2YQK8-F1
#
_cell.length_a   1.000
_cell.length_b   1.000
_cell.length_c   1.000
_cell.angle_alpha   90.00
_cell.angle_beta   90.00
_cell.angle_gamma   90.00
#
_symmetry.space_group_name_H-M   'P 1'
#
loop_
_entity.id
_entity.type
_entity.pdbx_description
1 polymer ?
#
loop_
_entity_poly.entity_id
_entity_poly.type
_entity_poly.pdbx_seq_one_letter_code
_entity_poly.pdbx_strand_id
1 'polypeptide(L)' 'MSKSLVPEAKNGLSKFKNEVARELGVPFSDYNGDLSSRQCGSVGGEMVKRMVEAYESQIK' A
#
# COMPACT_ATOMS: atom_id res chain seq x y z
N MET A 1 -15.06 4.55 3.09
CA MET A 1 -14.39 4.58 1.77
C MET A 1 -13.47 5.80 1.76
N SER A 2 -12.17 5.60 1.94
CA SER A 2 -11.18 6.68 1.85
C SER A 2 -11.13 7.20 0.41
N LYS A 3 -11.37 8.50 0.24
CA LYS A 3 -11.29 9.19 -1.05
C LYS A 3 -9.83 9.26 -1.48
N SER A 4 -9.47 8.65 -2.61
CA SER A 4 -8.15 8.85 -3.22
C SER A 4 -8.02 10.33 -3.60
N LEU A 5 -6.90 10.96 -3.21
CA LEU A 5 -6.62 12.36 -3.55
C LEU A 5 -6.51 12.57 -5.07
N VAL A 6 -6.00 11.56 -5.77
CA VAL A 6 -5.92 11.48 -7.22
C VAL A 6 -6.76 10.26 -7.65
N PRO A 7 -8.00 10.46 -8.12
CA PRO A 7 -8.91 9.36 -8.48
C PRO A 7 -8.33 8.40 -9.52
N GLU A 8 -7.57 8.93 -10.48
CA GLU A 8 -6.94 8.20 -11.57
C GLU A 8 -5.88 7.21 -11.04
N ALA A 9 -5.24 7.54 -9.92
CA ALA A 9 -4.22 6.70 -9.29
C ALA A 9 -4.81 5.51 -8.51
N LYS A 10 -6.13 5.45 -8.29
CA LYS A 10 -6.77 4.43 -7.43
C LYS A 10 -6.41 3.00 -7.84
N ASN A 11 -6.44 2.71 -9.14
CA ASN A 11 -6.11 1.38 -9.65
C ASN A 11 -4.62 1.05 -9.48
N GLY A 12 -3.73 2.04 -9.72
CA GLY A 12 -2.29 1.89 -9.51
C GLY A 12 -1.95 1.63 -8.05
N LEU A 13 -2.54 2.41 -7.13
CA LEU A 13 -2.38 2.25 -5.69
C LEU A 13 -2.90 0.89 -5.19
N SER A 14 -3.98 0.38 -5.76
CA SER A 14 -4.51 -0.95 -5.42
C SER A 14 -3.54 -2.06 -5.83
N LYS A 15 -2.97 -1.98 -7.04
CA LYS A 15 -1.93 -2.91 -7.51
C LYS A 15 -0.70 -2.87 -6.61
N PHE A 16 -0.21 -1.67 -6.34
CA PHE A 16 0.96 -1.47 -5.49
C PHE A 16 0.77 -2.02 -4.07
N LYS A 17 -0.40 -1.78 -3.46
CA LYS A 17 -0.76 -2.38 -2.16
C LYS A 17 -0.69 -3.91 -2.21
N ASN A 18 -1.23 -4.52 -3.26
CA ASN A 18 -1.25 -5.98 -3.39
C ASN A 18 0.15 -6.56 -3.63
N GLU A 19 1.02 -5.86 -4.36
CA GLU A 19 2.43 -6.22 -4.53
C GLU A 19 3.17 -6.19 -3.19
N VAL A 20 3.08 -5.07 -2.46
CA VAL A 20 3.69 -4.92 -1.14
C VAL A 20 3.19 -5.99 -0.17
N ALA A 21 1.89 -6.27 -0.16
CA ALA A 21 1.33 -7.31 0.69
C ALA A 21 1.88 -8.71 0.35
N ARG A 22 2.02 -9.04 -0.93
CA ARG A 22 2.63 -10.30 -1.38
C ARG A 22 4.09 -10.41 -0.93
N GLU A 23 4.86 -9.34 -1.05
CA GLU A 23 6.26 -9.31 -0.62
C GLU A 23 6.41 -9.48 0.90
N LEU A 24 5.48 -8.92 1.68
CA LEU A 24 5.45 -9.06 3.14
C LEU A 24 4.80 -10.37 3.62
N GLY A 25 4.34 -11.23 2.70
CA GLY A 25 3.65 -12.48 3.06
C GLY A 25 2.30 -12.28 3.76
N VAL A 26 1.68 -11.10 3.60
CA VAL A 26 0.38 -10.78 4.18
C VAL A 26 -0.72 -11.18 3.16
N PRO A 27 -1.67 -12.06 3.53
CA PRO A 27 -2.70 -12.52 2.60
C PRO A 27 -3.81 -11.47 2.44
N PHE A 28 -3.47 -10.34 1.83
CA PHE A 28 -4.43 -9.30 1.48
C PHE A 28 -5.40 -9.80 0.41
N SER A 29 -6.68 -9.54 0.63
CA SER A 29 -7.73 -9.76 -0.35
C SER A 29 -8.67 -8.55 -0.42
N ASP A 30 -9.79 -8.69 -1.14
CA ASP A 30 -10.85 -7.68 -1.15
C ASP A 30 -11.54 -7.54 0.22
N TYR A 31 -11.50 -8.59 1.04
CA TYR A 31 -11.98 -8.58 2.41
C TYR A 31 -10.87 -9.00 3.39
N ASN A 32 -10.48 -8.09 4.28
CA ASN A 32 -9.37 -8.29 5.22
C ASN A 32 -9.84 -8.32 6.68
N GLY A 33 -11.08 -8.75 6.93
CA GLY A 33 -11.67 -8.75 8.27
C GLY A 33 -10.92 -9.65 9.27
N ASP A 34 -10.27 -10.71 8.77
CA ASP A 34 -9.49 -11.64 9.58
C ASP A 34 -8.03 -11.18 9.80
N LEU A 35 -7.58 -10.13 9.10
CA LEU A 35 -6.22 -9.61 9.28
C LEU A 35 -6.15 -8.73 10.51
N SER A 36 -5.10 -8.92 11.30
CA SER A 36 -4.80 -8.03 12.42
C SER A 36 -4.49 -6.62 11.91
N SER A 37 -4.79 -5.60 12.73
CA SER A 37 -4.43 -4.21 12.43
C SER A 37 -2.92 -4.03 12.20
N ARG A 38 -2.09 -4.87 12.82
CA ARG A 38 -0.64 -4.89 12.60
C ARG A 38 -0.27 -5.34 11.19
N GLN A 39 -0.92 -6.38 10.66
CA GLN A 39 -0.70 -6.85 9.29
C GLN A 39 -1.19 -5.85 8.24
N CYS A 40 -2.35 -5.24 8.45
CA CYS A 40 -2.83 -4.17 7.58
C CYS A 40 -1.92 -2.94 7.64
N GLY A 41 -1.45 -2.59 8.84
CA GLY A 41 -0.55 -1.46 9.09
C GLY A 41 0.84 -1.66 8.48
N SER A 42 1.40 -2.87 8.50
CA SER A 42 2.72 -3.13 7.91
C SER A 42 2.72 -2.93 6.39
N VAL A 43 1.66 -3.36 5.69
CA VAL A 43 1.50 -3.12 4.25
C VAL A 43 1.41 -1.63 3.95
N GLY A 44 0.56 -0.89 4.67
CA GLY A 44 0.44 0.56 4.48
C GLY A 44 1.74 1.31 4.79
N GLY A 45 2.45 0.93 5.84
CA GLY A 45 3.73 1.53 6.21
C GLY A 45 4.81 1.31 5.17
N GLU A 46 4.93 0.10 4.64
CA GLU A 46 5.90 -0.24 3.60
C GLU A 46 5.58 0.48 2.27
N MET A 47 4.30 0.62 1.91
CA MET A 47 3.90 1.44 0.77
C MET A 47 4.40 2.88 0.89
N VAL A 48 4.16 3.52 2.05
CA VAL A 48 4.59 4.91 2.29
C VAL A 48 6.12 5.01 2.27
N LYS A 49 6.83 4.05 2.86
CA LYS A 49 8.30 4.02 2.86
C LYS A 49 8.87 4.07 1.44
N ARG A 50 8.37 3.23 0.52
CA ARG A 50 8.81 3.21 -0.89
C ARG A 50 8.41 4.47 -1.64
N MET A 51 7.24 5.02 -1.36
CA MET A 51 6.80 6.29 -1.96
C MET A 51 7.74 7.44 -1.57
N VAL A 52 8.13 7.51 -0.30
CA VAL A 52 9.10 8.50 0.20
C VAL A 52 10.46 8.29 -0.46
N GLU A 53 10.97 7.06 -0.51
CA GLU A 53 12.25 6.75 -1.15
C GLU A 53 12.27 7.13 -2.65
N ALA A 54 11.20 6.86 -3.37
CA ALA A 54 11.05 7.24 -4.77
C ALA A 54 11.02 8.77 -4.94
N TYR A 55 10.32 9.47 -4.06
CA TYR A 55 10.25 10.93 -4.06
C TYR A 55 11.60 11.57 -3.72
N GLU A 56 12.29 11.08 -2.69
CA GLU A 56 13.65 11.50 -2.34
C GLU A 56 14.62 11.30 -3.52
N SER A 57 14.49 10.19 -4.24
CA SER A 57 15.32 9.89 -5.42
C SER A 57 15.06 10.82 -6.61
N GLN A 58 13.88 11.44 -6.70
CA GLN A 58 13.56 12.44 -7.73
C GLN A 58 14.06 13.85 -7.39
N ILE A 59 14.34 14.13 -6.11
CA ILE A 59 14.82 15.45 -5.65
C ILE A 59 16.35 15.53 -5.63
N LYS A 60 17.05 14.38 -5.58
CA LYS A 60 18.51 14.31 -5.71
C LYS A 60 18.99 14.93 -7.02
#